data_AF-A0A819PEE2-F1
#
_entry.id   AF-A0A819PEE2-F1
#
_cell.length_a   1.000
_cell.length_b   1.000
_cell.length_c   1.000
_cell.angle_alpha   90.00
_cell.angle_beta   90.00
_cell.angle_gamma   90.00
#
_symmetry.space_group_name_H-M   'P 1'
#
loop_
_entity.id
_entity.type
_entity.pdbx_description
1 polymer ?
#
loop_
_entity_poly.entity_id
_entity_poly.type
_entity_poly.pdbx_seq_one_letter_code
_entity_poly.pdbx_strand_id
1 'polypeptide(L)'
;MTDSYGCLYVNSFNPSNITSNLIAYDDDIGGNLQFSMTYFLQADTTYILIFTTFGSGVTTIFSVSVMGPTNVHLLRMNFTSIVPTSNTTNRTPMTT
;
A
#
# COMPACT_ATOMS: atom_id res chain seq x y z
N MET A 1 -2.94 -21.37 7.31
CA MET A 1 -1.84 -20.41 7.55
C MET A 1 -2.02 -19.28 6.57
N THR A 2 -1.84 -18.04 7.00
CA THR A 2 -1.86 -16.89 6.10
C THR A 2 -0.52 -16.84 5.38
N ASP A 3 -0.53 -16.48 4.10
CA ASP A 3 0.67 -16.20 3.32
C ASP A 3 0.61 -14.70 3.01
N SER A 4 1.46 -13.92 3.67
CA SER A 4 1.32 -12.47 3.73
C SER A 4 2.39 -11.78 2.91
N TYR A 5 2.00 -10.70 2.24
CA TYR A 5 2.87 -9.88 1.41
C TYR A 5 2.76 -8.42 1.87
N GLY A 6 3.89 -7.83 2.22
CA GLY A 6 3.98 -6.46 2.72
C GLY A 6 4.75 -5.56 1.77
N CYS A 7 4.21 -4.38 1.46
CA CYS A 7 4.92 -3.33 0.71
C CYS A 7 4.98 -2.03 1.51
N LEU A 8 6.17 -1.48 1.63
CA LEU A 8 6.40 -0.19 2.28
C LEU A 8 6.70 0.89 1.23
N TYR A 9 5.92 1.96 1.26
CA TYR A 9 6.04 3.12 0.40
C TYR A 9 6.41 4.37 1.20
N VAL A 10 7.14 5.29 0.57
CA VAL A 10 7.41 6.63 1.09
C VAL A 10 6.47 7.65 0.44
N ASN A 11 5.97 8.61 1.21
CA ASN A 11 5.10 9.73 0.80
C ASN A 11 3.71 9.34 0.25
N SER A 12 3.63 8.56 -0.82
CA SER A 12 2.37 8.23 -1.51
C SER A 12 2.40 6.85 -2.17
N PHE A 13 1.22 6.25 -2.26
CA PHE A 13 0.97 5.02 -3.02
C PHE A 13 0.18 5.33 -4.29
N ASN A 14 0.63 4.82 -5.44
CA ASN A 14 -0.06 4.96 -6.72
C ASN A 14 -0.50 3.57 -7.23
N PRO A 15 -1.81 3.24 -7.23
CA PRO A 15 -2.27 1.94 -7.70
C PRO A 15 -2.07 1.72 -9.21
N SER A 16 -1.92 2.78 -10.00
CA SER A 16 -1.61 2.70 -11.44
C SER A 16 -0.11 2.55 -11.72
N ASN A 17 0.76 2.77 -10.73
CA ASN A 17 2.19 2.56 -10.82
C ASN A 17 2.76 2.08 -9.48
N ILE A 18 2.61 0.79 -9.22
CA ILE A 18 2.86 0.17 -7.91
C ILE A 18 4.34 0.14 -7.48
N THR A 19 5.28 0.45 -8.37
CA THR A 19 6.70 0.55 -8.02
C THR A 19 7.11 1.98 -7.65
N SER A 20 6.26 2.97 -7.94
CA SER A 20 6.51 4.36 -7.55
C SER A 20 6.57 4.46 -6.03
N ASN A 21 7.65 5.06 -5.52
CA ASN A 21 7.93 5.26 -4.10
C ASN A 21 8.00 3.97 -3.24
N LEU A 22 8.07 2.80 -3.86
CA LEU A 22 8.29 1.55 -3.14
C LEU A 22 9.72 1.53 -2.60
N ILE A 23 9.89 1.31 -1.31
CA ILE A 23 11.21 1.32 -0.64
C ILE A 23 11.58 -0.03 -0.03
N ALA A 24 10.60 -0.88 0.26
CA ALA A 24 10.82 -2.26 0.70
C ALA A 24 9.56 -3.09 0.41
N TYR A 25 9.75 -4.39 0.20
CA TYR A 25 8.67 -5.37 0.17
C TYR A 25 9.20 -6.72 0.61
N ASP A 26 8.32 -7.58 1.11
CA ASP A 26 8.66 -8.93 1.53
C ASP A 26 7.42 -9.82 1.57
N ASP A 27 7.63 -11.13 1.46
CA ASP A 27 6.59 -12.15 1.50
C ASP A 27 6.92 -13.39 2.33
N ASP A 28 8.19 -13.69 2.60
CA ASP A 28 8.57 -14.95 3.27
C ASP A 28 9.63 -14.84 4.37
N ILE A 29 10.35 -13.71 4.51
CA ILE A 29 11.49 -13.58 5.43
C ILE A 29 11.08 -13.73 6.90
N GLY A 30 9.83 -13.44 7.25
CA GLY A 30 9.29 -13.59 8.60
C GLY A 30 9.11 -15.03 9.06
N GLY A 31 9.26 -16.00 8.15
CA GLY A 31 8.99 -17.41 8.41
C GLY A 31 7.49 -17.72 8.43
N ASN A 32 7.13 -19.00 8.24
CA ASN A 32 5.73 -19.41 8.05
C ASN A 32 5.01 -18.62 6.93
N LEU A 33 5.72 -18.23 5.87
CA LEU A 33 5.22 -17.41 4.76
C LEU A 33 4.68 -16.04 5.24
N GLN A 34 5.28 -15.50 6.30
CA GLN A 34 4.96 -14.16 6.78
C GLN A 34 5.97 -13.15 6.26
N PHE A 35 5.50 -11.96 5.90
CA PHE A 35 6.40 -10.86 5.59
C PHE A 35 7.08 -10.35 6.87
N SER A 36 8.33 -9.94 6.76
CA SER A 36 9.08 -9.24 7.79
C SER A 36 10.09 -8.30 7.16
N MET A 37 10.02 -7.01 7.51
CA MET A 37 10.90 -5.98 6.97
C MET A 37 11.53 -5.16 8.09
N THR A 38 12.77 -4.74 7.89
CA THR A 38 13.46 -3.74 8.72
C THR A 38 13.92 -2.60 7.82
N TYR A 39 13.57 -1.36 8.18
CA TYR A 39 13.93 -0.19 7.38
C TYR A 39 14.21 1.03 8.27
N PHE A 40 15.15 1.88 7.84
CA PHE A 40 15.44 3.15 8.52
C PHE A 40 14.45 4.22 8.05
N LEU A 41 13.52 4.59 8.93
CA LEU A 41 12.53 5.64 8.66
C LEU A 41 13.04 7.00 9.15
N GLN A 42 12.82 8.03 8.35
CA GLN A 42 13.12 9.41 8.70
C GLN A 42 11.94 10.03 9.44
N ALA A 43 12.23 10.86 10.45
CA ALA A 43 11.21 11.65 11.12
C ALA A 43 10.50 12.60 10.12
N ASP A 44 9.29 13.03 10.46
CA ASP A 44 8.47 13.96 9.65
C ASP A 44 8.19 13.50 8.21
N THR A 45 8.35 12.21 7.93
CA THR A 45 8.06 11.59 6.64
C THR A 45 6.87 10.64 6.76
N THR A 46 5.95 10.73 5.81
CA THR A 46 4.81 9.79 5.74
C THR A 46 5.26 8.49 5.10
N TYR A 47 4.98 7.37 5.78
CA TYR A 47 5.17 6.03 5.25
C TYR A 47 3.85 5.29 5.16
N ILE A 48 3.69 4.51 4.10
CA ILE A 48 2.48 3.76 3.81
C ILE A 48 2.84 2.27 3.74
N LEU A 49 2.30 1.50 4.66
CA LEU A 49 2.36 0.04 4.61
C LEU A 49 1.10 -0.50 3.95
N ILE A 50 1.26 -1.21 2.83
CA ILE A 50 0.22 -2.04 2.25
C ILE A 50 0.45 -3.47 2.69
N PHE A 51 -0.57 -4.04 3.34
CA PHE A 51 -0.64 -5.45 3.69
C PHE A 51 -1.62 -6.15 2.75
N THR A 52 -1.19 -7.26 2.17
CA THR A 52 -2.05 -8.17 1.41
C THR A 52 -1.65 -9.62 1.69
N THR A 53 -2.40 -10.56 1.16
CA THR A 53 -1.95 -11.94 1.02
C THR A 53 -1.20 -12.13 -0.29
N PHE A 54 -0.22 -13.04 -0.32
CA PHE A 54 0.49 -13.41 -1.55
C PHE A 54 -0.48 -14.01 -2.57
N GLY A 55 -1.34 -14.93 -2.11
CA GLY A 55 -2.43 -15.48 -2.91
C GLY A 55 -3.53 -14.45 -3.18
N SER A 56 -4.03 -14.41 -4.41
CA SER A 56 -5.18 -13.59 -4.78
C SER A 56 -6.49 -14.17 -4.23
N GLY A 57 -7.45 -13.28 -3.90
CA GLY A 57 -8.78 -13.68 -3.44
C GLY A 57 -8.83 -14.29 -2.02
N VAL A 58 -7.72 -14.27 -1.28
CA VAL A 58 -7.67 -14.79 0.08
C VAL A 58 -8.23 -13.76 1.05
N THR A 59 -9.16 -14.18 1.91
CA THR A 59 -9.66 -13.38 3.04
C THR A 59 -9.18 -14.01 4.33
N THR A 60 -8.62 -13.21 5.23
CA THR A 60 -8.07 -13.71 6.50
C THR A 60 -8.11 -12.63 7.57
N ILE A 61 -7.99 -13.07 8.82
CA ILE A 61 -7.75 -12.18 9.96
C ILE A 61 -6.24 -12.00 10.08
N PHE A 62 -5.81 -10.77 10.30
CA PHE A 62 -4.40 -10.43 10.41
C PHE A 62 -4.15 -9.45 11.55
N SER A 63 -2.90 -9.41 12.00
CA SER A 63 -2.37 -8.40 12.91
C SER A 63 -1.01 -7.95 12.38
N VAL A 64 -0.79 -6.64 12.33
CA VAL A 64 0.51 -6.07 11.98
C VAL A 64 1.14 -5.52 13.26
N SER A 65 2.37 -5.92 13.54
CA SER A 65 3.18 -5.37 14.64
C SER A 65 4.31 -4.54 14.05
N VAL A 66 4.55 -3.36 14.62
CA VAL A 66 5.68 -2.50 14.25
C VAL A 66 6.38 -2.06 15.52
N MET A 67 7.71 -2.14 15.49
CA MET A 67 8.58 -1.75 16.60
C MET A 67 9.65 -0.81 16.07
N GLY A 68 10.04 0.14 16.91
CA GLY A 68 11.11 1.09 16.60
C GLY A 68 11.82 1.54 17.88
N PRO A 69 12.94 2.26 17.75
CA PRO A 69 13.64 2.85 18.89
C PRO A 69 12.81 3.93 19.60
N THR A 70 11.74 4.41 18.97
CA THR A 70 10.77 5.38 19.49
C THR A 70 9.34 4.89 19.23
N ASN A 71 8.34 5.58 19.78
CA ASN A 71 6.94 5.22 19.57
C ASN A 71 6.56 5.34 18.09
N VAL A 72 6.03 4.26 17.54
CA VAL A 72 5.46 4.22 16.19
C VAL A 72 3.94 4.13 16.31
N HIS A 73 3.23 4.98 15.56
CA HIS A 73 1.78 4.96 15.50
C HIS A 73 1.32 4.49 14.13
N LEU A 74 0.54 3.42 14.08
CA LEU A 74 -0.13 2.96 12.88
C LEU A 74 -1.51 3.62 12.78
N LEU A 75 -1.69 4.42 11.74
CA LEU A 75 -2.99 5.00 11.41
C LEU A 75 -3.58 4.25 10.23
N ARG A 76 -4.79 3.72 10.39
CA ARG A 76 -5.52 3.09 9.29
C ARG A 76 -5.92 4.17 8.29
N MET A 77 -5.41 4.08 7.08
CA MET A 77 -5.88 4.91 5.97
C MET A 77 -7.19 4.34 5.41
N ASN A 78 -8.21 5.20 5.32
CA ASN A 78 -9.45 4.88 4.64
C ASN A 78 -9.40 5.52 3.25
N PHE A 79 -9.26 4.71 2.20
CA PHE A 79 -9.40 5.19 0.84
C PHE A 79 -10.88 5.36 0.52
N THR A 80 -11.38 6.59 0.54
CA THR A 80 -12.67 6.91 -0.09
C THR A 80 -12.41 7.02 -1.58
N SER A 81 -12.69 5.95 -2.33
CA SER A 81 -12.73 6.03 -3.79
C SER A 81 -13.88 6.94 -4.20
N ILE A 82 -13.59 8.22 -4.41
CA ILE A 82 -14.41 9.06 -5.28
C ILE A 82 -13.52 9.30 -6.49
N VAL A 83 -13.58 8.40 -7.47
CA VAL A 83 -13.07 8.72 -8.81
C VAL A 83 -14.03 9.77 -9.36
N PRO A 84 -13.62 11.04 -9.57
CA PRO A 84 -14.43 11.94 -10.37
C PRO A 84 -14.36 11.38 -11.79
N THR A 85 -15.46 10.79 -12.27
CA THR A 85 -15.60 10.47 -13.68
C THR A 85 -15.72 11.78 -14.46
N SER A 86 -14.61 12.46 -14.74
CA SER A 86 -14.58 13.50 -15.76
C SER A 86 -14.38 12.84 -17.12
N ASN A 87 -15.39 12.09 -17.57
CA ASN A 87 -15.54 11.75 -18.98
C ASN A 87 -16.37 12.84 -19.64
N THR A 88 -15.74 13.94 -20.03
CA THR A 88 -16.32 14.89 -20.99
C THR A 88 -15.36 15.10 -22.14
N THR A 89 -15.45 14.24 -23.15
CA THR A 89 -14.94 14.53 -24.48
C THR A 89 -16.02 15.34 -25.21
N ASN A 90 -15.95 16.68 -25.11
CA ASN A 90 -16.78 17.54 -25.96
C ASN A 90 -16.26 17.46 -27.40
N ARG A 91 -16.79 16.54 -28.21
CA ARG A 91 -16.73 16.66 -29.67
C ARG A 91 -17.80 17.66 -30.09
N THR A 92 -17.37 18.82 -30.58
CA THR A 92 -18.22 19.78 -31.28
C THR A 92 -18.79 19.16 -32.57
N PRO A 93 -20.08 19.36 -32.90
CA PRO A 93 -20.61 19.02 -34.21
C PRO A 93 -20.07 19.97 -35.28
N MET A 94 -19.52 19.43 -36.36
CA MET A 94 -19.28 20.18 -37.60
C MET A 94 -20.64 20.37 -38.30
N THR A 95 -21.13 21.62 -38.36
CA THR A 95 -22.26 21.98 -39.22
C THR A 95 -21.79 22.15 -40.66
N THR A 96 -22.40 21.40 -41.57
CA THR A 96 -22.36 21.59 -43.03
C THR A 96 -23.39 22.61 -43.49
#